data_AF-A0AAV7HS75-F1
#
_entry.id   AF-A0AAV7HS75-F1
#
_cell.length_a   1.000
_cell.length_b   1.000
_cell.length_c   1.000
_cell.angle_alpha   90.00
_cell.angle_beta   90.00
_cell.angle_gamma   90.00
#
_symmetry.space_group_name_H-M   'P 1'
#
loop_
_entity.id
_entity.type
_entity.pdbx_description
1 polymer ?
#
loop_
_entity_poly.entity_id
_entity_poly.type
_entity_poly.pdbx_seq_one_letter_code
_entity_poly.pdbx_strand_id
1 'polypeptide(L)'
;MSVSEFLKGLPSHDENNFANFHTDNGNRTCVKRPSVYLPTKDYPSEQVIVTEKTTILLRFLHQQWDKKNAERKRDVLSPNGGSDQSEDVTVRRCKRPRLDLNNTL
;
A
#
# COMPACT_ATOMS: atom_id res chain seq x y z
N MET A 1 24.76 -33.45 -8.13
CA MET A 1 24.36 -32.81 -6.87
C MET A 1 23.32 -33.67 -6.19
N SER A 2 23.45 -33.90 -4.89
CA SER A 2 22.44 -34.62 -4.11
C SER A 2 21.36 -33.66 -3.61
N VAL A 3 20.18 -34.18 -3.30
CA VAL A 3 19.11 -33.40 -2.64
C VAL A 3 19.60 -32.80 -1.31
N SER A 4 20.46 -33.50 -0.57
CA SER A 4 21.05 -33.01 0.68
C SER A 4 21.98 -31.82 0.49
N GLU A 5 22.64 -31.69 -0.65
CA GLU A 5 23.49 -30.54 -0.98
C GLU A 5 22.65 -29.32 -1.33
N PHE A 6 21.54 -29.53 -2.03
CA PHE A 6 20.55 -28.49 -2.34
C PHE A 6 19.85 -27.90 -1.10
N LEU A 7 19.68 -28.70 -0.04
CA LEU A 7 18.98 -28.30 1.20
C LEU A 7 19.89 -27.66 2.26
N LYS A 8 21.18 -27.42 1.98
CA LYS A 8 22.09 -26.75 2.91
C LYS A 8 21.87 -25.23 2.92
N GLY A 9 22.23 -24.58 4.04
CA GLY A 9 22.24 -23.12 4.14
C GLY A 9 20.86 -22.47 4.21
N LEU A 10 19.87 -23.17 4.78
CA LEU A 10 18.56 -22.58 5.05
C LEU A 10 18.68 -21.35 5.97
N PRO A 11 17.84 -20.32 5.81
CA PRO A 11 17.88 -19.14 6.65
C PRO A 11 17.76 -19.47 8.13
N SER A 12 18.65 -18.90 8.94
CA SER A 12 18.58 -18.96 10.39
C SER A 12 18.64 -17.54 10.94
N HIS A 13 17.59 -17.12 11.65
CA HIS A 13 17.58 -15.83 12.34
C HIS A 13 18.39 -15.89 13.64
N ASP A 14 18.33 -17.02 14.34
CA ASP A 14 19.11 -17.33 15.54
C ASP A 14 19.26 -18.85 15.64
N GLU A 15 20.50 -19.32 15.74
CA GLU A 15 20.85 -20.73 15.85
C GLU A 15 20.31 -21.38 17.13
N ASN A 16 20.06 -20.59 18.18
CA ASN A 16 19.58 -21.08 19.46
C ASN A 16 18.07 -21.35 19.50
N ASN A 17 17.30 -20.82 18.54
CA ASN A 17 15.82 -20.90 18.54
C ASN A 17 15.28 -22.33 18.67
N PHE A 18 15.98 -23.31 18.09
CA PHE A 18 15.56 -24.71 18.09
C PHE A 18 16.62 -25.69 18.60
N ALA A 19 17.82 -25.20 18.97
CA ALA A 19 18.93 -26.07 19.40
C ALA A 19 18.60 -26.93 20.63
N ASN A 20 17.73 -26.44 21.52
CA ASN A 20 17.35 -27.09 22.78
C ASN A 20 15.91 -27.62 22.78
N PHE A 21 15.24 -27.66 21.63
CA PHE A 21 13.84 -28.11 21.56
C PHE A 21 13.74 -29.63 21.77
N HIS A 22 12.96 -30.07 22.75
CA HIS A 22 12.77 -31.49 23.08
C HIS A 22 11.28 -31.85 23.23
N THR A 23 10.87 -32.92 22.55
CA THR A 23 9.49 -33.44 22.57
C THR A 23 9.14 -34.33 23.77
N ASP A 24 10.13 -34.79 24.55
CA ASP A 24 9.96 -35.92 25.45
C ASP A 24 9.44 -35.53 26.84
N ASN A 25 9.30 -34.22 27.09
CA ASN A 25 8.64 -33.71 28.28
C ASN A 25 7.12 -33.89 28.17
N GLY A 26 6.63 -35.14 28.14
CA GLY A 26 5.30 -35.67 28.53
C GLY A 26 3.99 -34.95 28.15
N ASN A 27 4.08 -33.78 27.54
CA ASN A 27 3.02 -32.83 27.36
C ASN A 27 2.70 -32.86 25.88
N ARG A 28 1.85 -33.83 25.54
CA ARG A 28 1.07 -33.87 24.30
C ARG A 28 0.79 -32.44 23.86
N THR A 29 1.12 -32.16 22.60
CA THR A 29 1.11 -30.91 21.84
C THR A 29 -0.25 -30.16 21.78
N CYS A 30 -1.09 -30.29 22.80
CA CYS A 30 -2.50 -29.89 22.82
C CYS A 30 -2.90 -28.98 24.01
N VAL A 31 -2.20 -28.91 25.15
CA VAL A 31 -2.93 -28.58 26.41
C VAL A 31 -2.65 -27.23 27.08
N LYS A 32 -1.70 -26.42 26.63
CA LYS A 32 -1.63 -25.02 27.12
C LYS A 32 -2.00 -24.08 25.99
N ARG A 33 -3.31 -23.79 25.89
CA ARG A 33 -3.76 -22.61 25.14
C ARG A 33 -2.91 -21.43 25.62
N PRO A 34 -2.35 -20.60 24.72
CA PRO A 34 -1.68 -19.37 25.13
C PRO A 34 -2.57 -18.59 26.09
N SER A 35 -1.96 -18.00 27.12
CA SER A 35 -2.68 -17.16 28.06
C SER A 35 -3.41 -16.06 27.29
N VAL A 36 -4.68 -15.84 27.62
CA VAL A 36 -5.46 -14.76 27.01
C VAL A 36 -4.97 -13.42 27.55
N TYR A 37 -4.73 -12.45 26.67
CA TYR A 37 -4.44 -11.09 27.07
C TYR A 37 -5.71 -10.41 27.57
N LEU A 38 -5.73 -9.98 28.84
CA LEU A 38 -6.79 -9.17 29.43
C LEU A 38 -6.26 -7.74 29.58
N PRO A 39 -6.65 -6.78 28.70
CA PRO A 39 -6.25 -5.39 28.84
C PRO A 39 -6.83 -4.80 30.13
N THR A 40 -5.98 -4.24 31.00
CA THR A 40 -6.41 -3.57 32.25
C THR A 40 -6.23 -2.06 32.20
N LYS A 41 -5.63 -1.54 31.13
CA LYS A 41 -5.33 -0.12 30.93
C LYS A 41 -5.75 0.25 29.52
N ASP A 42 -6.42 1.39 29.41
CA ASP A 42 -6.79 1.96 28.13
C ASP A 42 -5.67 2.86 27.62
N TYR A 43 -5.30 2.65 26.35
CA TYR A 43 -4.34 3.47 25.64
C TYR A 43 -5.03 4.07 24.41
N PRO A 44 -5.03 5.41 24.24
CA PRO A 44 -5.68 6.03 23.10
C PRO A 44 -4.95 5.68 21.81
N SER A 45 -5.70 5.47 20.73
CA SER A 45 -5.10 5.29 19.39
C SER A 45 -4.59 6.63 18.87
N GLU A 46 -3.39 6.62 18.27
CA GLU A 46 -2.79 7.82 17.67
C GLU A 46 -3.55 8.27 16.42
N GLN A 47 -4.05 7.32 15.63
CA GLN A 47 -4.77 7.58 14.37
C GLN A 47 -6.01 6.71 14.26
N VAL A 48 -7.01 7.21 13.53
CA VAL A 48 -8.28 6.50 13.28
C VAL A 48 -8.45 6.29 11.79
N ILE A 49 -8.82 5.06 11.41
CA ILE A 49 -9.13 4.72 10.01
C ILE A 49 -10.51 5.29 9.67
N VAL A 50 -10.58 6.15 8.66
CA VAL A 50 -11.83 6.78 8.21
C VAL A 50 -12.11 6.39 6.76
N THR A 51 -13.38 6.12 6.46
CA THR A 51 -13.85 5.90 5.09
C THR A 51 -14.38 7.20 4.49
N GLU A 52 -14.09 7.44 3.21
CA GLU A 52 -14.69 8.56 2.48
C GLU A 52 -16.22 8.41 2.42
N LYS A 53 -16.94 9.50 2.70
CA LYS A 53 -18.42 9.52 2.69
C LYS A 53 -19.01 9.68 1.29
N THR A 54 -18.20 10.11 0.32
CA THR A 54 -18.68 10.38 -1.04
C THR A 54 -18.95 9.10 -1.79
N THR A 55 -20.10 9.03 -2.48
CA THR A 55 -20.38 7.91 -3.38
C THR A 55 -19.35 7.88 -4.50
N ILE A 56 -18.96 6.67 -4.91
CA ILE A 56 -17.91 6.48 -5.91
C ILE A 56 -18.24 7.14 -7.25
N LEU A 57 -19.52 7.17 -7.64
CA LEU A 57 -19.99 7.81 -8.86
C LEU A 57 -19.85 9.33 -8.78
N LEU A 58 -20.27 9.94 -7.67
CA LEU A 58 -20.20 11.39 -7.51
C LEU A 58 -18.73 11.87 -7.45
N ARG A 59 -17.88 11.12 -6.77
CA ARG A 59 -16.43 11.35 -6.75
C ARG A 59 -15.84 11.32 -8.17
N PHE A 60 -16.24 10.33 -8.97
CA PHE A 60 -15.79 10.21 -10.37
C PHE A 60 -16.25 11.40 -11.23
N LEU A 61 -17.53 11.76 -11.16
CA LEU A 61 -18.08 12.88 -11.94
C LEU A 61 -17.43 14.22 -11.58
N HIS A 62 -17.26 14.50 -10.28
CA HIS A 62 -16.55 15.71 -9.82
C HIS A 62 -15.11 15.73 -10.33
N GLN A 63 -14.39 14.60 -10.22
CA GLN A 63 -13.01 14.51 -10.69
C GLN A 63 -12.89 14.78 -12.21
N GLN A 64 -13.82 14.25 -13.01
CA GLN A 64 -13.85 14.50 -14.45
C GLN A 64 -14.17 15.96 -14.78
N TRP A 65 -15.12 16.56 -14.05
CA TRP A 65 -15.49 17.96 -14.20
C TRP A 65 -14.35 18.92 -13.83
N ASP A 66 -13.71 18.70 -12.69
CA ASP A 66 -12.60 19.54 -12.20
C ASP A 66 -11.41 19.46 -13.15
N LYS A 67 -11.10 18.27 -13.67
CA LYS A 67 -10.06 18.09 -14.68
C LYS A 67 -10.33 18.92 -15.95
N LYS A 68 -11.56 18.87 -16.48
CA LYS A 68 -11.97 19.64 -17.68
C LYS A 68 -11.92 21.15 -17.45
N ASN A 69 -12.26 21.62 -16.26
CA ASN A 69 -12.27 23.06 -15.95
C ASN A 69 -10.90 23.60 -15.50
N ALA A 70 -10.00 22.76 -14.98
CA ALA A 70 -8.62 23.14 -14.68
C ALA A 70 -7.85 23.53 -15.95
N GLU A 71 -8.14 22.90 -17.08
CA GLU A 71 -7.59 23.24 -18.39
C GLU A 71 -8.09 24.60 -18.87
N ARG A 72 -9.39 24.87 -18.75
CA ARG A 72 -9.99 26.16 -19.11
C ARG A 72 -9.46 27.34 -18.30
N LYS A 73 -9.14 27.14 -17.01
CA LYS A 73 -8.55 28.19 -16.17
C LYS A 73 -7.12 28.56 -16.58
N ARG A 74 -6.39 27.67 -17.26
CA ARG A 74 -5.05 27.95 -17.80
C ARG A 74 -5.12 28.82 -19.05
N ASP A 75 -6.11 28.58 -19.92
CA ASP A 75 -6.27 29.34 -21.16
C ASP A 75 -6.78 30.77 -20.94
N VAL A 76 -7.64 30.99 -19.93
CA VAL A 76 -8.16 32.33 -19.59
C VAL A 76 -7.04 33.29 -19.10
N LEU A 77 -5.87 32.76 -18.71
CA LEU A 77 -4.70 33.55 -18.34
C LEU A 77 -3.70 33.76 -19.50
N SER A 78 -3.93 33.13 -20.66
CA SER A 78 -3.15 33.39 -21.88
C SER A 78 -3.74 34.59 -22.63
N PRO A 79 -3.02 35.72 -22.78
CA PRO A 79 -3.55 36.94 -23.38
C PRO A 79 -3.62 36.91 -24.92
N ASN A 80 -3.72 35.74 -25.56
CA ASN A 80 -3.84 35.64 -27.01
C ASN A 80 -4.41 34.29 -27.48
N GLY A 81 -5.54 34.35 -28.19
CA GLY A 81 -5.77 33.48 -29.36
C GLY A 81 -6.81 32.37 -29.25
N GLY A 82 -7.88 32.54 -30.04
CA GLY A 82 -8.28 31.50 -30.98
C GLY A 82 -9.26 30.43 -30.48
N SER A 83 -10.53 30.64 -30.80
CA SER A 83 -11.50 29.56 -30.98
C SER A 83 -10.97 28.50 -31.94
N ASP A 84 -10.80 27.26 -31.49
CA ASP A 84 -10.90 26.10 -32.38
C ASP A 84 -11.49 24.91 -31.65
N GLN A 85 -12.66 24.49 -32.12
CA GLN A 85 -13.30 23.23 -31.79
C GLN A 85 -12.44 22.11 -32.34
N SER A 86 -11.90 21.25 -31.48
CA SER A 86 -11.38 19.94 -31.89
C SER A 86 -11.85 18.89 -30.90
N GLU A 87 -12.98 18.28 -31.24
CA GLU A 87 -13.36 16.98 -30.75
C GLU A 87 -12.37 15.96 -31.34
N ASP A 88 -11.46 15.42 -30.53
CA ASP A 88 -10.86 14.06 -30.66
C ASP A 88 -9.52 13.98 -29.91
N VAL A 89 -9.56 13.86 -28.56
CA VAL A 89 -8.40 13.40 -27.78
C VAL A 89 -8.85 12.60 -26.56
N THR A 90 -9.74 11.63 -26.72
CA THR A 90 -10.12 10.71 -25.63
C THR A 90 -9.08 9.62 -25.35
N VAL A 91 -7.93 9.58 -26.06
CA VAL A 91 -6.96 8.47 -25.94
C VAL A 91 -5.49 8.89 -25.83
N ARG A 92 -5.15 10.08 -25.33
CA ARG A 92 -3.75 10.38 -24.97
C ARG A 92 -3.47 10.07 -23.50
N ARG A 93 -3.28 8.76 -23.28
CA ARG A 93 -2.46 8.10 -22.26
C ARG A 93 -1.75 9.09 -21.32
N CYS A 94 -2.32 9.35 -20.14
CA CYS A 94 -1.59 9.93 -19.02
C CYS A 94 -0.60 8.88 -18.44
N LYS A 95 0.43 8.52 -19.19
CA LYS A 95 1.64 7.92 -18.59
C LYS A 95 2.51 9.08 -18.11
N ARG A 96 2.32 9.49 -16.86
CA ARG A 96 3.31 10.34 -16.19
C ARG A 96 4.57 9.50 -15.99
N PRO A 97 5.76 9.93 -16.44
CA PRO A 97 7.01 9.32 -15.99
C PRO A 97 7.08 9.52 -14.48
N ARG A 98 7.29 8.44 -13.73
CA ARG A 98 7.66 8.52 -12.32
C ARG A 98 9.09 9.05 -12.33
N LEU A 99 9.30 10.33 -11.96
CA LEU A 99 10.64 10.77 -11.58
C LEU A 99 10.91 10.15 -10.22
N ASP A 100 11.59 9.01 -10.23
CA ASP A 100 12.14 8.42 -9.02
C ASP A 100 13.21 9.39 -8.50
N LEU A 101 12.88 10.15 -7.46
CA LEU A 101 13.85 10.97 -6.76
C LEU A 101 14.65 10.07 -5.80
N ASN A 102 15.45 9.20 -6.39
CA ASN A 102 16.51 8.47 -5.69
C ASN A 102 17.85 9.11 -6.05
N ASN A 103 18.36 9.99 -5.18
CA ASN A 103 19.76 10.03 -4.78
C ASN A 103 19.92 10.95 -3.55
N THR A 104 20.17 10.41 -2.36
CA THR A 104 21.46 10.00 -1.77
C THR A 104 22.36 11.18 -1.39
N LEU A 105 22.57 11.29 -0.07
CA LEU A 105 23.56 12.08 0.71
C LEU A 105 23.56 13.61 0.58
#